data_AF-A0A8C5K989-F1
#
_entry.id   AF-A0A8C5K989-F1
#
_cell.length_a   1.000
_cell.length_b   1.000
_cell.length_c   1.000
_cell.angle_alpha   90.00
_cell.angle_beta   90.00
_cell.angle_gamma   90.00
#
_symmetry.space_group_name_H-M   'P 1'
#
loop_
_entity.id
_entity.type
_entity.pdbx_description
1 polymer ?
#
loop_
_entity_poly.entity_id
_entity_poly.type
_entity_poly.pdbx_seq_one_letter_code
_entity_poly.pdbx_strand_id
1 'polypeptide(L)'
;MFPELNNLLNTSPDRAEQGKLTLLCDTNTDGSFLVHHFLSFYLKANCKVCFVALVQSFSHYNIVGQKLGVSLTAARERGQLVFLEGLKSALDIFFQDQEASHPLQFLR
;
A
#
# COMPACT_ATOMS: atom_id res chain seq x y z
N MET A 1 -1.59 -14.36 0.83
CA MET A 1 -2.83 -13.92 0.17
C MET A 1 -3.90 -14.94 0.53
N PHE A 2 -5.14 -14.51 0.72
CA PHE A 2 -6.26 -15.36 1.13
C PHE A 2 -7.18 -15.61 -0.08
N PRO A 3 -7.10 -16.76 -0.76
CA PRO A 3 -7.90 -17.02 -1.96
C PRO A 3 -9.41 -16.98 -1.71
N GLU A 4 -9.85 -17.40 -0.52
CA GLU A 4 -11.26 -17.40 -0.12
C GLU A 4 -11.83 -15.98 -0.06
N LEU A 5 -11.01 -15.01 0.32
CA LEU A 5 -11.41 -13.60 0.35
C LEU A 5 -11.61 -13.04 -1.06
N ASN A 6 -10.82 -13.48 -2.05
CA ASN A 6 -11.04 -13.09 -3.44
C ASN A 6 -12.41 -13.54 -3.93
N ASN A 7 -12.80 -14.76 -3.59
CA ASN A 7 -14.12 -15.30 -3.94
C ASN A 7 -15.24 -14.51 -3.25
N LEU A 8 -15.07 -14.18 -1.96
CA LEU A 8 -16.04 -13.37 -1.22
C LEU A 8 -16.22 -11.97 -1.83
N LEU A 9 -15.12 -11.36 -2.29
CA LEU A 9 -15.12 -10.03 -2.89
C LEU A 9 -15.46 -10.03 -4.39
N ASN A 10 -15.65 -11.22 -5.00
CA ASN A 10 -15.75 -11.43 -6.44
C ASN A 10 -14.60 -10.76 -7.24
N THR A 11 -13.40 -10.77 -6.68
CA THR A 11 -12.20 -10.19 -7.30
C THR A 11 -11.28 -11.28 -7.85
N SER A 12 -10.57 -10.98 -8.94
CA SER A 12 -9.52 -11.85 -9.46
C SER A 12 -8.30 -11.01 -9.84
N PRO A 13 -7.07 -11.50 -9.66
CA PRO A 13 -5.88 -10.79 -10.10
C PRO A 13 -5.90 -10.46 -11.60
N ASP A 14 -6.60 -11.25 -12.40
CA ASP A 14 -6.71 -11.07 -13.85
C ASP A 14 -7.67 -9.93 -14.26
N ARG A 15 -8.52 -9.47 -13.33
CA ARG A 15 -9.54 -8.42 -13.55
C ARG A 15 -9.58 -7.44 -12.37
N ALA A 16 -8.59 -6.57 -12.26
CA ALA A 16 -8.66 -5.44 -11.35
C ALA A 16 -9.72 -4.42 -11.84
N GLU A 17 -10.77 -4.20 -11.06
CA GLU A 17 -11.80 -3.21 -11.37
C GLU A 17 -11.28 -1.78 -11.19
N GLN A 18 -11.46 -0.92 -12.19
CA GLN A 18 -11.06 0.48 -12.12
C GLN A 18 -12.13 1.33 -11.43
N GLY A 19 -11.71 2.34 -10.66
CA GLY A 19 -12.63 3.30 -10.04
C GLY A 19 -13.31 2.81 -8.75
N LYS A 20 -12.90 1.65 -8.22
CA LYS A 20 -13.42 1.11 -6.97
C LYS A 20 -12.70 1.69 -5.76
N LEU A 21 -13.47 2.16 -4.78
CA LEU A 21 -12.98 2.54 -3.46
C LEU A 21 -13.37 1.47 -2.44
N THR A 22 -12.38 0.92 -1.73
CA THR A 22 -12.61 -0.01 -0.64
C THR A 22 -12.17 0.66 0.66
N LEU A 23 -13.11 0.87 1.58
CA LEU A 23 -12.83 1.33 2.93
C LEU A 23 -12.66 0.13 3.86
N LEU A 24 -11.55 0.09 4.59
CA LEU A 24 -11.30 -0.90 5.64
C LEU A 24 -11.46 -0.22 7.00
N CYS A 25 -12.30 -0.80 7.85
CA CYS A 25 -12.50 -0.36 9.23
C CYS A 25 -12.34 -1.56 10.15
N ASP A 26 -11.48 -1.40 11.15
CA ASP A 26 -11.37 -2.30 12.29
C ASP A 26 -11.67 -1.54 13.59
N THR A 27 -12.01 -2.28 14.64
CA THR A 27 -12.28 -1.73 15.97
C THR A 27 -11.60 -2.58 17.04
N ASN A 28 -12.03 -3.83 17.20
CA ASN A 28 -11.56 -4.73 18.26
C ASN A 28 -10.61 -5.82 17.77
N THR A 29 -10.42 -5.95 16.46
CA THR A 29 -9.59 -7.00 15.83
C THR A 29 -8.76 -6.39 14.73
N ASP A 30 -7.48 -6.75 14.68
CA ASP A 30 -6.54 -6.21 13.69
C ASP A 30 -6.95 -6.58 12.26
N GLY A 31 -7.36 -5.56 11.49
CA GLY A 31 -7.74 -5.68 10.09
C GLY A 31 -6.57 -5.51 9.11
N SER A 32 -5.35 -5.27 9.60
CA SER A 32 -4.17 -4.98 8.76
C SER A 32 -3.83 -6.09 7.77
N PHE A 33 -4.22 -7.34 8.06
CA PHE A 33 -4.06 -8.46 7.12
C PHE A 33 -4.75 -8.20 5.77
N LEU A 34 -5.84 -7.43 5.74
CA LEU A 34 -6.54 -7.03 4.52
C LEU A 34 -5.70 -6.08 3.68
N VAL A 35 -4.96 -5.16 4.30
CA VAL A 35 -4.02 -4.27 3.60
C VAL A 35 -2.93 -5.10 2.92
N HIS A 36 -2.36 -6.08 3.64
CA HIS A 36 -1.37 -6.99 3.07
C HIS A 36 -1.95 -7.87 1.96
N HIS A 37 -3.21 -8.30 2.09
CA HIS A 37 -3.93 -9.02 1.06
C HIS A 37 -4.02 -8.19 -0.23
N PHE A 38 -4.55 -6.96 -0.15
CA PHE A 38 -4.71 -6.09 -1.34
C PHE A 38 -3.37 -5.73 -1.98
N LEU A 39 -2.35 -5.42 -1.17
CA LEU A 39 -1.02 -5.13 -1.68
C LEU A 39 -0.45 -6.31 -2.47
N SER A 40 -0.55 -7.53 -1.92
CA SER A 40 -0.12 -8.74 -2.61
C SER A 40 -0.96 -9.02 -3.86
N PHE A 41 -2.28 -8.79 -3.79
CA PHE A 41 -3.22 -8.95 -4.89
C PHE A 41 -2.84 -8.10 -6.09
N TYR A 42 -2.73 -6.78 -5.92
CA TYR A 42 -2.44 -5.89 -7.04
C TYR A 42 -1.01 -6.08 -7.58
N LEU A 43 -0.04 -6.44 -6.73
CA LEU A 43 1.30 -6.76 -7.21
C LEU A 43 1.34 -8.03 -8.05
N LYS A 44 0.61 -9.09 -7.66
CA LYS A 44 0.50 -10.34 -8.45
C LYS A 44 -0.31 -10.16 -9.73
N ALA A 45 -1.30 -9.26 -9.72
CA ALA A 45 -2.05 -8.82 -10.89
C ALA A 45 -1.22 -7.99 -11.89
N ASN A 46 0.08 -7.79 -11.63
CA ASN A 46 0.98 -6.95 -12.42
C ASN A 46 0.52 -5.48 -12.55
N CYS A 47 -0.31 -4.99 -11.61
CA CYS A 47 -0.72 -3.59 -11.58
C CYS A 47 0.41 -2.69 -11.09
N LYS A 48 0.44 -1.43 -11.55
CA LYS A 48 1.24 -0.40 -10.89
C LYS A 48 0.59 -0.04 -9.56
N VAL A 49 1.39 0.01 -8.49
CA VAL A 49 0.90 0.25 -7.13
C VAL A 49 1.59 1.49 -6.56
N CYS A 50 0.80 2.47 -6.14
CA CYS A 50 1.25 3.54 -5.25
C CYS A 50 0.80 3.17 -3.84
N PHE A 51 1.76 2.93 -2.94
CA PHE A 51 1.46 2.53 -1.58
C PHE A 51 1.92 3.59 -0.59
N VAL A 52 0.96 4.27 0.02
CA VAL A 52 1.19 5.28 1.05
C VAL A 52 1.03 4.63 2.41
N ALA A 53 2.14 4.46 3.13
CA ALA A 53 2.15 3.92 4.48
C ALA A 53 2.28 5.05 5.50
N LEU A 54 1.39 5.06 6.50
CA LEU A 54 1.40 6.08 7.55
C LEU A 54 2.06 5.60 8.84
N VAL A 55 1.89 4.33 9.19
CA VAL A 55 2.34 3.81 10.51
C VAL A 55 3.48 2.82 10.37
N GLN A 56 3.33 1.82 9.48
CA GLN A 56 4.30 0.74 9.35
C GLN A 56 5.37 1.05 8.29
N SER A 57 6.59 0.57 8.52
CA SER A 57 7.72 0.81 7.63
C SER A 57 7.69 -0.08 6.37
N PHE A 58 8.45 0.32 5.34
CA PHE A 58 8.64 -0.51 4.14
C PHE A 58 9.11 -1.93 4.48
N SER A 59 10.04 -2.06 5.44
CA SER A 59 10.61 -3.35 5.84
C SER A 59 9.54 -4.29 6.37
N HIS A 60 8.62 -3.79 7.21
CA HIS A 60 7.49 -4.57 7.72
C HIS A 60 6.63 -5.13 6.57
N TYR A 61 6.22 -4.27 5.65
CA TYR A 61 5.42 -4.71 4.50
C TYR A 61 6.17 -5.66 3.58
N ASN A 62 7.48 -5.50 3.40
CA ASN A 62 8.28 -6.38 2.55
C ASN A 62 8.41 -7.78 3.16
N ILE A 63 8.65 -7.89 4.47
CA ILE A 63 8.71 -9.20 5.17
C ILE A 63 7.37 -9.93 5.05
N VAL A 64 6.26 -9.24 5.29
CA VAL A 64 4.92 -9.85 5.15
C VAL A 64 4.65 -10.20 3.68
N GLY A 65 4.96 -9.32 2.74
CA GLY A 65 4.83 -9.55 1.31
C GLY A 65 5.55 -10.82 0.85
N GLN A 66 6.78 -11.03 1.30
CA GLN A 66 7.57 -12.22 0.96
C GLN A 66 6.88 -13.50 1.42
N LYS A 67 6.26 -13.51 2.61
CA LYS A 67 5.44 -14.65 3.08
C LYS A 67 4.21 -14.89 2.20
N LEU A 68 3.70 -13.87 1.52
CA LEU A 68 2.59 -13.99 0.58
C LEU A 68 3.05 -14.27 -0.86
N GLY A 69 4.36 -14.45 -1.10
CA GLY A 69 4.94 -14.73 -2.41
C GLY A 69 5.14 -13.50 -3.29
N VAL A 70 5.30 -12.30 -2.70
CA VAL A 70 5.65 -11.07 -3.44
C VAL A 70 6.86 -10.39 -2.79
N SER A 71 7.77 -9.85 -3.60
CA SER A 71 8.88 -9.02 -3.09
C SER A 71 8.59 -7.56 -3.42
N LEU A 72 8.41 -6.73 -2.39
CA LEU A 72 8.19 -5.28 -2.57
C LEU A 72 9.47 -4.61 -3.07
N THR A 73 10.64 -5.07 -2.62
CA THR A 73 11.93 -4.59 -3.14
C THR A 73 12.03 -4.80 -4.64
N ALA A 74 11.79 -6.03 -5.11
CA ALA A 74 11.81 -6.34 -6.54
C ALA A 74 10.71 -5.60 -7.31
N ALA A 75 9.54 -5.36 -6.69
CA ALA A 75 8.47 -4.57 -7.28
C ALA A 75 8.85 -3.10 -7.46
N ARG A 76 9.59 -2.53 -6.49
CA ARG A 76 10.10 -1.17 -6.55
C ARG A 76 11.19 -1.02 -7.60
N GLU A 77 12.15 -1.96 -7.64
CA GLU A 77 13.26 -1.95 -8.60
C GLU A 77 12.78 -2.02 -10.06
N ARG A 78 11.73 -2.81 -10.35
CA ARG A 78 11.10 -2.87 -11.68
C ARG A 78 10.11 -1.72 -11.95
N GLY A 79 10.03 -0.72 -11.05
CA GLY A 79 9.13 0.41 -11.16
C GLY A 79 7.63 0.03 -11.12
N GLN A 80 7.27 -1.13 -10.58
CA GLN A 80 5.87 -1.51 -10.38
C GLN A 80 5.29 -0.89 -9.11
N LEU A 81 6.11 -0.75 -8.07
CA LEU A 81 5.72 -0.20 -6.77
C LEU A 81 6.40 1.14 -6.51
N VAL A 82 5.62 2.15 -6.15
CA VAL A 82 6.09 3.37 -5.47
C VAL A 82 5.64 3.28 -4.02
N PHE A 83 6.56 3.43 -3.08
CA PHE A 83 6.27 3.40 -1.64
C PHE A 83 6.55 4.77 -1.03
N LEU A 84 5.58 5.30 -0.29
CA LEU A 84 5.66 6.60 0.37
C LEU A 84 5.50 6.44 1.88
N GLU A 85 6.49 6.91 2.65
CA GLU A 85 6.41 7.03 4.11
C GLU A 85 5.61 8.28 4.48
N GLY A 86 4.30 8.23 4.28
CA GLY A 86 3.43 9.41 4.29
C GLY A 86 3.45 10.21 5.58
N LEU A 87 3.48 9.55 6.75
CA LEU A 87 3.53 10.28 8.03
C LEU A 87 4.86 11.00 8.21
N LYS A 88 5.99 10.33 7.92
CA LYS A 88 7.32 10.93 8.01
C LYS A 88 7.44 12.11 7.05
N SER A 89 7.02 11.94 5.80
CA SER A 89 7.00 13.01 4.81
C SER A 89 6.10 14.18 5.20
N ALA A 90 4.97 13.93 5.87
CA ALA A 90 4.11 14.99 6.38
C ALA A 90 4.79 15.80 7.50
N LEU A 91 5.46 15.12 8.45
CA LEU A 91 6.19 15.79 9.52
C LEU A 91 7.31 16.69 8.96
N ASP A 92 8.05 16.22 7.96
CA ASP A 92 9.09 17.02 7.30
C ASP A 92 8.51 18.34 6.76
N ILE A 93 7.30 18.35 6.20
CA ILE A 93 6.63 19.56 5.67
C ILE A 93 6.15 20.50 6.78
N PHE A 94 5.58 19.95 7.85
CA PHE A 94 5.08 20.77 8.95
C PHE A 94 6.20 21.48 9.69
N PHE A 95 7.37 20.86 9.79
CA PHE A 95 8.51 21.35 10.58
C PHE A 95 9.66 21.96 9.76
N GLN A 96 9.67 21.84 8.43
CA GLN A 96 10.65 22.55 7.59
C GLN A 96 10.24 24.01 7.31
N ASP A 97 11.26 24.86 7.29
CA ASP A 97 11.19 26.21 6.71
C ASP A 97 10.97 26.11 5.20
N GLN A 98 10.07 26.95 4.67
CA GLN A 98 9.55 26.86 3.30
C GLN A 98 10.65 27.11 2.25
N GLU A 99 11.28 26.06 1.72
CA GLU A 99 12.22 26.21 0.59
C GLU A 99 11.89 25.38 -0.65
N ALA A 100 10.97 24.38 -0.61
CA ALA A 100 10.67 23.54 -1.77
C ALA A 100 9.19 23.12 -1.93
N SER A 101 8.75 23.00 -3.18
CA SER A 101 7.43 22.47 -3.58
C SER A 101 7.36 20.96 -3.27
N HIS A 102 6.55 20.57 -2.28
CA HIS A 102 6.38 19.17 -1.86
C HIS A 102 4.96 18.64 -2.22
N PRO A 103 4.80 17.37 -2.66
CA PRO A 103 3.50 16.79 -3.04
C PRO A 103 2.39 16.84 -1.97
N LEU A 104 2.76 16.99 -0.70
CA LEU A 104 1.86 17.01 0.46
C LEU A 104 1.73 18.44 1.07
N GLN A 105 2.07 19.50 0.32
CA GLN A 105 1.97 20.89 0.81
C GLN A 105 0.54 21.29 1.20
N PHE A 106 -0.49 20.65 0.64
CA PHE A 106 -1.90 20.90 0.96
C PHE A 106 -2.30 20.58 2.42
N LEU A 107 -1.41 19.94 3.21
CA LEU A 107 -1.66 19.64 4.61
C LEU A 107 -1.42 20.83 5.56
N ARG A 108 -0.78 21.91 5.08
CA ARG A 108 -0.60 23.19 5.81
C ARG A 108 -1.73 24.16 5.44
#